data_AF-A0A0K1E027-F1
#
_entry.id   AF-A0A0K1E027-F1
#
_cell.length_a   1.000
_cell.length_b   1.000
_cell.length_c   1.000
_cell.angle_alpha   90.00
_cell.angle_beta   90.00
_cell.angle_gamma   90.00
#
_symmetry.space_group_name_H-M   'P 1'
#
loop_
_entity.id
_entity.type
_entity.pdbx_description
1 polymer ?
#
loop_
_entity_poly.entity_id
_entity_poly.type
_entity_poly.pdbx_seq_one_letter_code
_entity_poly.pdbx_strand_id
1 'polypeptide(L)'
;MRHTYRAKYIGYVDDVEILFWARLARKLDRAVVRLGGEGRLAAVEAKGASAPPAESQRGLYATALQPVPIYSDKPVARLEEVLGLECVDEVYGVFEGDIFKVRMVDFGLGFSEVCRRRWPMLKALPQGTVLRLKSTCRDVAAIGIFSEIGFGSLYKV
;
A
#
# COMPACT_ATOMS: atom_id res chain seq x y z
N MET A 1 -9.61 -33.98 -21.66
CA MET A 1 -10.10 -33.12 -20.57
C MET A 1 -10.25 -31.70 -21.11
N ARG A 2 -11.40 -31.03 -20.91
CA ARG A 2 -11.56 -29.60 -21.20
C ARG A 2 -11.18 -28.82 -19.94
N HIS A 3 -10.07 -28.09 -20.00
CA HIS A 3 -9.68 -27.16 -18.94
C HIS A 3 -10.31 -25.80 -19.22
N THR A 4 -11.49 -25.57 -18.65
CA THR A 4 -12.23 -24.30 -18.81
C THR A 4 -12.00 -23.47 -17.55
N TYR A 5 -11.57 -22.21 -17.70
CA TYR A 5 -11.45 -21.27 -16.59
C TYR A 5 -12.09 -19.93 -16.96
N ARG A 6 -12.36 -19.10 -15.94
CA ARG A 6 -12.92 -17.74 -16.11
C ARG A 6 -12.08 -16.75 -15.31
N ALA A 7 -11.73 -15.64 -15.94
CA ALA A 7 -11.11 -14.48 -15.28
C ALA A 7 -11.93 -13.22 -15.58
N LYS A 8 -11.98 -12.30 -14.61
CA LYS A 8 -12.54 -10.95 -14.81
C LYS A 8 -11.39 -9.96 -14.75
N TYR A 9 -11.25 -9.14 -15.78
CA TYR A 9 -10.22 -8.12 -15.87
C TYR A 9 -10.81 -6.73 -15.61
N ILE A 10 -9.96 -5.81 -15.16
CA ILE A 10 -10.27 -4.38 -15.12
C ILE A 10 -9.93 -3.82 -16.51
N GLY A 11 -10.92 -3.21 -17.15
CA GLY A 11 -10.73 -2.45 -18.39
C GLY A 11 -10.88 -0.98 -18.08
N TYR A 12 -9.86 -0.19 -18.44
CA TYR A 12 -9.90 1.26 -18.34
C TYR A 12 -10.42 1.82 -19.68
N VAL A 13 -11.32 2.80 -19.62
CA VAL A 13 -11.88 3.45 -20.82
C VAL A 13 -10.88 4.45 -21.38
N ASP A 14 -10.19 5.16 -20.49
CA ASP A 14 -9.15 6.13 -20.80
C ASP A 14 -7.75 5.54 -20.60
N ASP A 15 -6.74 6.25 -21.12
CA ASP A 15 -5.35 5.95 -20.82
C ASP A 15 -5.08 6.23 -19.33
N VAL A 16 -4.73 5.17 -18.59
CA VAL A 16 -4.45 5.24 -17.16
C VAL A 16 -2.99 4.92 -16.89
N GLU A 17 -2.36 5.80 -16.11
CA GLU A 17 -1.03 5.59 -15.56
C GLU A 17 -1.12 5.19 -14.08
N ILE A 18 -0.31 4.22 -13.66
CA ILE A 18 -0.13 3.88 -12.25
C ILE A 18 1.19 4.48 -11.79
N LEU A 19 1.11 5.45 -10.88
CA LEU A 19 2.27 6.20 -10.42
C LEU A 19 2.87 5.59 -9.16
N PHE A 20 4.18 5.40 -9.16
CA PHE A 20 4.95 4.93 -8.01
C PHE A 20 6.05 5.93 -7.69
N TRP A 21 6.18 6.28 -6.41
CA TRP A 21 7.32 7.04 -5.91
C TRP A 21 8.32 6.08 -5.30
N ALA A 22 9.49 5.97 -5.92
CA ALA A 22 10.53 5.04 -5.49
C ALA A 22 11.90 5.70 -5.50
N ARG A 23 12.73 5.33 -4.52
CA ARG A 23 14.17 5.59 -4.55
C ARG A 23 14.82 4.45 -5.31
N LEU A 24 15.27 4.72 -6.53
CA LEU A 24 15.88 3.71 -7.38
C LEU A 24 17.39 3.64 -7.13
N ALA A 25 17.90 2.44 -6.89
CA ALA A 25 19.35 2.20 -6.77
C ALA A 25 20.10 2.39 -8.10
N ARG A 26 19.38 2.26 -9.23
CA ARG A 26 19.89 2.42 -10.59
C ARG A 26 18.83 3.09 -11.45
N LYS A 27 19.26 3.80 -12.48
CA LYS A 27 18.35 4.34 -13.50
C LYS A 27 17.55 3.20 -14.12
N LEU A 28 16.24 3.40 -14.25
CA LEU A 28 15.35 2.50 -14.98
C LEU A 28 15.09 3.11 -16.35
N ASP A 29 15.62 2.48 -17.40
CA ASP A 29 15.28 2.84 -18.77
C ASP A 29 13.87 2.32 -19.12
N ARG A 30 13.25 2.94 -20.12
CA ARG A 30 11.91 2.55 -20.57
C ARG A 30 11.91 1.09 -21.01
N ALA A 31 10.99 0.30 -20.46
CA ALA A 31 10.89 -1.12 -20.73
C ALA A 31 9.42 -1.59 -20.81
N VAL A 32 9.20 -2.76 -21.40
CA VAL A 32 7.92 -3.47 -21.31
C VAL A 32 8.10 -4.66 -20.37
N VAL A 33 7.28 -4.73 -19.33
CA VAL A 33 7.38 -5.73 -18.27
C VAL A 33 6.07 -6.49 -18.12
N ARG A 34 6.13 -7.70 -17.53
CA ARG A 34 4.94 -8.39 -17.06
C ARG A 34 4.44 -7.71 -15.79
N LEU A 35 3.18 -7.27 -15.80
CA LEU A 35 2.55 -6.62 -14.65
C LEU A 35 1.14 -7.20 -14.44
N GLY A 36 0.89 -7.69 -13.23
CA GLY A 36 -0.36 -8.38 -12.88
C GLY A 36 -0.33 -9.89 -13.18
N GLY A 37 -1.51 -10.48 -13.35
CA GLY A 37 -1.68 -11.91 -13.65
C GLY A 37 -1.84 -12.20 -15.15
N GLU A 38 -1.94 -13.48 -15.52
CA GLU A 38 -2.31 -13.94 -16.88
C GLU A 38 -1.46 -13.36 -18.02
N GLY A 39 -0.16 -13.13 -17.78
CA GLY A 39 0.78 -12.69 -18.81
C GLY A 39 0.57 -11.27 -19.33
N ARG A 40 -0.14 -10.41 -18.59
CA ARG A 40 -0.39 -9.01 -18.96
C ARG A 40 0.91 -8.20 -18.98
N LEU A 41 0.96 -7.20 -19.87
CA LEU A 41 2.12 -6.36 -20.11
C LEU A 41 1.83 -4.91 -19.77
N ALA A 42 2.85 -4.20 -19.29
CA ALA A 42 2.82 -2.76 -19.08
C ALA A 42 4.13 -2.13 -19.55
N ALA A 43 4.04 -0.92 -20.11
CA ALA A 43 5.22 -0.08 -20.28
C ALA A 43 5.56 0.57 -18.94
N VAL A 44 6.85 0.54 -18.58
CA VAL A 44 7.37 1.19 -17.38
C VAL A 44 8.46 2.16 -17.78
N GLU A 45 8.45 3.34 -17.17
CA GLU A 45 9.47 4.35 -17.32
C GLU A 45 9.70 5.07 -15.98
N ALA A 46 10.93 5.53 -15.75
CA ALA A 46 11.25 6.37 -14.62
C ALA A 46 11.50 7.80 -15.11
N LYS A 47 10.77 8.75 -14.52
CA LYS A 47 11.02 10.19 -14.67
C LYS A 47 11.70 10.69 -13.40
N GLY A 48 12.78 11.45 -13.55
CA GLY A 48 13.43 12.11 -12.42
C GLY A 48 12.47 13.14 -11.81
N ALA A 49 12.17 12.99 -10.53
CA ALA A 49 11.32 13.92 -9.80
C ALA A 49 11.99 14.30 -8.48
N SER A 50 11.97 15.58 -8.16
CA SER A 50 12.71 16.14 -7.02
C SER A 50 12.14 15.73 -5.66
N ALA A 51 10.82 15.51 -5.57
CA ALA A 51 10.16 14.98 -4.37
C ALA A 51 8.68 14.64 -4.66
N PRO A 52 8.02 13.74 -3.89
CA PRO A 52 6.56 13.57 -3.94
C PRO A 52 5.85 14.92 -3.73
N PRO A 53 4.60 15.09 -4.18
CA PRO A 53 3.89 16.38 -4.11
C PRO A 53 4.08 17.02 -2.73
N ALA A 54 4.54 18.28 -2.68
CA ALA A 54 5.01 18.93 -1.45
C ALA A 54 3.97 18.92 -0.32
N GLU A 55 2.68 18.97 -0.69
CA GLU A 55 1.53 18.90 0.20
C GLU A 55 1.44 17.56 0.95
N SER A 56 1.97 16.46 0.40
CA SER A 56 1.90 15.13 1.01
C SER A 56 3.06 14.81 1.97
N GLN A 57 3.98 15.76 2.21
CA GLN A 57 5.25 15.46 2.90
C GLN A 57 5.29 15.82 4.37
N ARG A 58 4.36 16.64 4.87
CA ARG A 58 4.29 17.02 6.29
C ARG A 58 2.84 17.16 6.71
N GLY A 59 2.52 16.59 7.86
CA GLY A 59 1.17 16.60 8.40
C GLY A 59 1.07 15.63 9.55
N LEU A 60 0.12 15.89 10.46
CA LEU A 60 -0.24 14.92 11.50
C LEU A 60 -1.38 14.02 11.03
N TYR A 61 -2.14 14.42 10.01
CA TYR A 61 -3.20 13.60 9.46
C TYR A 61 -2.72 12.98 8.15
N ALA A 62 -3.10 11.73 7.93
CA ALA A 62 -2.66 10.98 6.77
C ALA A 62 -3.75 10.06 6.26
N THR A 63 -3.80 9.89 4.94
CA THR A 63 -4.56 8.83 4.27
C THR A 63 -3.60 7.76 3.78
N ALA A 64 -3.86 6.51 4.10
CA ALA A 64 -3.10 5.37 3.59
C ALA A 64 -3.41 5.16 2.10
N LEU A 65 -2.44 5.41 1.23
CA LEU A 65 -2.56 5.17 -0.22
C LEU A 65 -2.46 3.69 -0.60
N GLN A 66 -1.87 2.90 0.29
CA GLN A 66 -1.74 1.45 0.18
C GLN A 66 -2.18 0.82 1.51
N PRO A 67 -2.62 -0.45 1.51
CA PRO A 67 -2.90 -1.16 2.75
C PRO A 67 -1.72 -1.07 3.73
N VAL A 68 -1.99 -1.00 5.03
CA VAL A 68 -0.97 -0.99 6.10
C VAL A 68 -0.99 -2.36 6.77
N PRO A 69 -0.11 -3.31 6.39
CA PRO A 69 0.01 -4.58 7.07
C PRO A 69 0.53 -4.37 8.49
N ILE A 70 -0.10 -5.06 9.43
CA ILE A 70 0.20 -4.99 10.85
C ILE A 70 0.34 -6.39 11.43
N TYR A 71 1.01 -6.49 12.57
CA TYR A 71 1.15 -7.75 13.27
C TYR A 71 1.03 -7.57 14.77
N SER A 72 0.31 -8.48 15.42
CA SER A 72 0.29 -8.65 16.87
C SER A 72 0.12 -10.14 17.17
N ASP A 73 0.82 -10.61 18.20
CA ASP A 73 0.71 -11.95 18.76
C ASP A 73 -0.40 -12.04 19.83
N LYS A 74 -0.95 -10.90 20.24
CA LYS A 74 -2.02 -10.80 21.24
C LYS A 74 -3.40 -10.82 20.59
N PRO A 75 -4.41 -11.40 21.26
CA PRO A 75 -5.80 -11.36 20.77
C PRO A 75 -6.38 -9.94 20.78
N VAL A 76 -5.90 -9.08 21.67
CA VAL A 76 -6.24 -7.66 21.78
C VAL A 76 -4.95 -6.90 22.10
N ALA A 77 -4.71 -5.80 21.38
CA ALA A 77 -3.52 -4.98 21.53
C ALA A 77 -3.90 -3.50 21.45
N ARG A 78 -3.20 -2.66 22.22
CA ARG A 78 -3.20 -1.21 22.01
C ARG A 78 -2.38 -0.90 20.77
N LEU A 79 -2.60 0.25 20.13
CA LEU A 79 -1.87 0.66 18.93
C LEU A 79 -0.35 0.58 19.11
N GLU A 80 0.14 0.98 20.27
CA GLU A 80 1.58 0.96 20.63
C GLU A 80 2.17 -0.46 20.71
N GLU A 81 1.33 -1.47 20.90
CA GLU A 81 1.71 -2.88 21.01
C GLU A 81 1.60 -3.63 19.68
N VAL A 82 1.18 -2.94 18.61
CA VAL A 82 0.99 -3.50 17.28
C VAL A 82 2.16 -3.12 16.39
N LEU A 83 2.89 -4.15 15.93
CA LEU A 83 3.99 -3.97 14.99
C LEU A 83 3.45 -3.38 13.68
N GLY A 84 4.05 -2.27 13.24
CA GLY A 84 3.64 -1.49 12.07
C GLY A 84 2.77 -0.26 12.37
N LEU A 85 2.30 -0.07 13.61
CA LEU A 85 1.51 1.12 14.03
C LEU A 85 2.25 2.01 15.04
N GLU A 86 3.58 1.86 15.16
CA GLU A 86 4.39 2.57 16.16
C GLU A 86 4.31 4.10 16.00
N CYS A 87 4.13 4.56 14.76
CA CYS A 87 4.00 5.97 14.41
C CYS A 87 2.55 6.50 14.42
N VAL A 88 1.57 5.67 14.74
CA VAL A 88 0.15 6.03 14.72
C VAL A 88 -0.31 6.39 16.13
N ASP A 89 -0.97 7.54 16.23
CA ASP A 89 -1.61 8.06 17.44
C ASP A 89 -3.08 7.63 17.49
N GLU A 90 -3.79 7.75 16.36
CA GLU A 90 -5.21 7.43 16.26
C GLU A 90 -5.56 6.88 14.86
N VAL A 91 -6.52 5.96 14.81
CA VAL A 91 -7.08 5.41 13.55
C VAL A 91 -8.54 5.80 13.45
N TYR A 92 -8.87 6.66 12.48
CA TYR A 92 -10.27 7.04 12.22
C TYR A 92 -11.00 5.99 11.39
N GLY A 93 -10.31 5.38 10.41
CA GLY A 93 -10.88 4.38 9.51
C GLY A 93 -11.07 4.89 8.09
N VAL A 94 -11.85 4.18 7.28
CA VAL A 94 -12.16 4.59 5.90
C VAL A 94 -13.39 5.48 5.92
N PHE A 95 -13.35 6.60 5.19
CA PHE A 95 -14.50 7.49 5.03
C PHE A 95 -15.53 6.86 4.09
N GLU A 96 -16.75 6.65 4.58
CA GLU A 96 -17.86 6.09 3.80
C GLU A 96 -19.14 6.91 4.01
N GLY A 97 -19.53 7.64 2.97
CA GLY A 97 -20.68 8.56 3.04
C GLY A 97 -20.32 9.76 3.91
N ASP A 98 -20.77 9.74 5.17
CA ASP A 98 -20.59 10.82 6.14
C ASP A 98 -19.87 10.38 7.43
N ILE A 99 -19.43 9.12 7.52
CA ILE A 99 -18.80 8.58 8.73
C ILE A 99 -17.48 7.87 8.44
N PHE A 100 -16.56 7.94 9.39
CA PHE A 100 -15.38 7.10 9.40
C PHE A 100 -15.69 5.74 10.01
N LYS A 101 -15.35 4.66 9.28
CA LYS A 101 -15.52 3.29 9.77
C LYS A 101 -14.17 2.61 9.90
N VAL A 102 -13.80 2.28 11.13
CA VAL A 102 -12.62 1.46 11.40
C VAL A 102 -12.86 0.05 10.86
N ARG A 103 -11.98 -0.39 9.96
CA ARG A 103 -12.04 -1.72 9.34
C ARG A 103 -10.67 -2.34 9.30
N MET A 104 -10.67 -3.65 9.47
CA MET A 104 -9.50 -4.51 9.26
C MET A 104 -9.82 -5.49 8.15
N VAL A 105 -8.85 -5.72 7.28
CA VAL A 105 -8.98 -6.70 6.19
C VAL A 105 -7.92 -7.78 6.32
N ASP A 106 -8.27 -8.99 5.90
CA ASP A 106 -7.29 -10.05 5.67
C ASP A 106 -6.65 -9.82 4.30
N PHE A 107 -5.38 -9.42 4.31
CA PHE A 107 -4.63 -9.04 3.12
C PHE A 107 -3.60 -10.10 2.76
N GLY A 108 -3.73 -10.67 1.55
CA GLY A 108 -2.74 -11.59 1.01
C GLY A 108 -1.59 -10.84 0.37
N LEU A 109 -0.35 -11.12 0.80
CA LEU A 109 0.86 -10.48 0.27
C LEU A 109 1.28 -10.98 -1.14
N GLY A 110 0.45 -11.81 -1.77
CA GLY A 110 0.68 -12.32 -3.11
C GLY A 110 1.37 -13.69 -3.16
N PHE A 111 2.14 -13.92 -4.22
CA PHE A 111 2.77 -15.21 -4.52
C PHE A 111 4.28 -15.05 -4.74
N SER A 112 5.06 -15.92 -4.12
CA SER A 112 6.51 -15.97 -4.34
C SER A 112 6.79 -16.76 -5.61
N GLU A 113 7.28 -16.10 -6.66
CA GLU A 113 7.73 -16.80 -7.86
C GLU A 113 8.97 -17.65 -7.58
N VAL A 114 9.84 -17.21 -6.66
CA VAL A 114 11.07 -17.92 -6.26
C VAL A 114 10.73 -19.20 -5.49
N CYS A 115 9.92 -19.08 -4.43
CA CYS A 115 9.56 -20.23 -3.59
C CYS A 115 8.33 -21.01 -4.11
N ARG A 116 7.71 -20.55 -5.20
CA ARG A 116 6.48 -21.12 -5.81
C ARG A 116 5.35 -21.38 -4.80
N ARG A 117 5.15 -20.44 -3.87
CA ARG A 117 4.11 -20.55 -2.84
C ARG A 117 3.45 -19.19 -2.55
N ARG A 118 2.22 -19.22 -2.05
CA ARG A 118 1.55 -18.01 -1.53
C ARG A 118 2.30 -17.48 -0.32
N TRP A 119 2.43 -16.16 -0.26
CA TRP A 119 2.89 -15.50 0.96
C TRP A 119 1.77 -15.55 2.02
N PRO A 120 2.13 -15.42 3.30
CA PRO A 120 1.15 -15.35 4.38
C PRO A 120 0.11 -14.24 4.15
N MET A 121 -1.08 -14.46 4.71
CA MET A 121 -2.08 -13.41 4.85
C MET A 121 -1.84 -12.70 6.19
N LEU A 122 -1.92 -11.38 6.17
CA LEU A 122 -1.79 -10.54 7.37
C LEU A 122 -3.03 -9.67 7.53
N LYS A 123 -3.29 -9.27 8.77
CA LYS A 123 -4.26 -8.21 9.03
C LYS A 123 -3.68 -6.89 8.52
N ALA A 124 -4.52 -6.08 7.91
CA ALA A 124 -4.12 -4.76 7.44
C ALA A 124 -5.23 -3.73 7.63
N LEU A 125 -4.84 -2.48 7.83
CA LEU A 125 -5.73 -1.35 7.56
C LEU A 125 -5.87 -1.23 6.05
N PRO A 126 -7.10 -1.14 5.49
CA PRO A 126 -7.30 -1.06 4.05
C PRO A 126 -6.79 0.27 3.49
N GLN A 127 -6.56 0.31 2.17
CA GLN A 127 -6.32 1.56 1.45
C GLN A 127 -7.45 2.56 1.69
N GLY A 128 -7.13 3.85 1.75
CA GLY A 128 -8.06 4.92 2.08
C GLY A 128 -8.33 5.11 3.58
N THR A 129 -7.67 4.34 4.46
CA THR A 129 -7.78 4.57 5.90
C THR A 129 -7.17 5.91 6.29
N VAL A 130 -7.90 6.71 7.06
CA VAL A 130 -7.44 7.97 7.66
C VAL A 130 -6.91 7.71 9.07
N LEU A 131 -5.75 8.27 9.35
CA LEU A 131 -5.02 8.10 10.60
C LEU A 131 -4.37 9.42 11.04
N ARG A 132 -4.16 9.54 12.35
CA ARG A 132 -3.34 10.57 12.97
C ARG A 132 -1.99 9.97 13.34
N LEU A 133 -0.92 10.63 12.93
CA LEU A 133 0.45 10.28 13.24
C LEU A 133 0.90 10.95 14.54
N LYS A 134 1.83 10.29 15.23
CA LYS A 134 2.56 10.89 16.34
C LYS A 134 3.38 12.08 15.84
N SER A 135 3.55 13.10 16.67
CA SER A 135 4.30 14.32 16.32
C SER A 135 5.75 14.05 15.88
N THR A 136 6.36 13.02 16.45
CA THR A 136 7.71 12.53 16.10
C THR A 136 7.78 11.85 14.74
N CYS A 137 6.66 11.44 14.15
CA CYS A 137 6.58 10.74 12.86
C CYS A 137 6.00 11.60 11.73
N ARG A 138 5.89 12.93 11.90
CA ARG A 138 5.32 13.83 10.87
C ARG A 138 6.00 13.75 9.49
N ASP A 139 7.28 13.36 9.45
CA ASP A 139 8.11 13.34 8.25
C ASP A 139 8.17 11.94 7.59
N VAL A 140 7.54 10.91 8.16
CA VAL A 140 7.56 9.55 7.57
C VAL A 140 6.73 9.49 6.28
N ALA A 141 7.19 8.75 5.28
CA ALA A 141 6.50 8.58 3.99
C ALA A 141 5.56 7.36 3.97
N ALA A 142 5.83 6.37 4.82
CA ALA A 142 5.10 5.13 4.92
C ALA A 142 5.18 4.58 6.36
N ILE A 143 4.23 3.74 6.73
CA ILE A 143 4.16 3.01 8.01
C ILE A 143 3.84 1.53 7.75
N GLY A 144 3.84 0.70 8.78
CA GLY A 144 3.62 -0.74 8.64
C GLY A 144 4.90 -1.54 8.46
N ILE A 145 4.79 -2.85 8.68
CA ILE A 145 5.91 -3.81 8.71
C ILE A 145 6.58 -4.05 7.35
N PHE A 146 5.99 -3.56 6.27
CA PHE A 146 6.50 -3.67 4.89
C PHE A 146 6.55 -2.32 4.17
N SER A 147 6.74 -1.25 4.94
CA SER A 147 6.83 0.12 4.42
C SER A 147 7.92 0.30 3.36
N GLU A 148 9.04 -0.40 3.48
CA GLU A 148 10.17 -0.33 2.55
C GLU A 148 9.86 -0.82 1.13
N ILE A 149 8.89 -1.74 0.98
CA ILE A 149 8.48 -2.28 -0.31
C ILE A 149 7.20 -1.63 -0.86
N GLY A 150 6.77 -0.51 -0.25
CA GLY A 150 5.67 0.33 -0.74
C GLY A 150 4.33 0.14 -0.04
N PHE A 151 4.22 -0.75 0.95
CA PHE A 151 3.00 -0.84 1.77
C PHE A 151 2.88 0.35 2.72
N GLY A 152 1.65 0.65 3.12
CA GLY A 152 1.34 1.70 4.08
C GLY A 152 1.88 3.09 3.72
N SER A 153 2.12 3.36 2.44
CA SER A 153 2.47 4.68 1.93
C SER A 153 1.39 5.70 2.28
N LEU A 154 1.81 6.90 2.67
CA LEU A 154 0.92 7.92 3.23
C LEU A 154 0.81 9.14 2.32
N TYR A 155 -0.41 9.65 2.21
CA TYR A 155 -0.70 10.99 1.74
C TYR A 155 -1.06 11.86 2.93
N LYS A 156 -0.20 12.82 3.28
CA LYS A 156 -0.36 13.64 4.49
C LYS A 156 -1.07 14.96 4.18
N VAL A 157 -1.75 15.48 5.19
CA VAL A 157 -2.47 16.76 5.22
C VAL A 157 -2.31 17.42 6.59
#